data_AF-A0A528HA01-F1
#
_entry.id   AF-A0A528HA01-F1
#
_cell.length_a   1.000
_cell.length_b   1.000
_cell.length_c   1.000
_cell.angle_alpha   90.00
_cell.angle_beta   90.00
_cell.angle_gamma   90.00
#
_symmetry.space_group_name_H-M   'P 1'
#
loop_
_entity.id
_entity.type
_entity.pdbx_description
1 polymer ?
#
loop_
_entity_poly.entity_id
_entity_poly.type
_entity_poly.pdbx_seq_one_letter_code
_entity_poly.pdbx_strand_id
1 'polypeptide(L)'
;TWGYGAMTNSFNDIRNSKTMIIMGGNPAEAHPIAMQHLLEGKELNKANLIVIDPRFTRTAAHATEYVRFRSGTDIALLWGMLWHIFENGWEDKEFIAQRVYGMDEVRKEVEKYTPEEVEQITGVPGDQVKRVAELFATQKPSTMIWCMGQTHHTVGTANTRASCI
;
A
#
# COMPACT_ATOMS: atom_id res chain seq x y z
N THR A 1 4.14 -13.96 -3.42
CA THR A 1 3.02 -14.36 -2.55
C THR A 1 3.44 -15.49 -1.64
N TRP A 2 2.76 -15.69 -0.52
CA TRP A 2 3.29 -16.42 0.64
C TRP A 2 2.82 -17.88 0.79
N GLY A 3 2.08 -18.42 -0.19
CA GLY A 3 1.63 -19.82 -0.19
C GLY A 3 0.35 -20.10 0.62
N TYR A 4 -0.20 -19.11 1.34
CA TYR A 4 -1.49 -19.18 2.02
C TYR A 4 -2.31 -17.91 1.73
N GLY A 5 -3.64 -18.04 1.72
CA GLY A 5 -4.58 -16.96 1.38
C GLY A 5 -5.23 -16.26 2.57
N ALA A 6 -4.88 -16.63 3.80
CA ALA A 6 -5.36 -15.98 5.01
C ALA A 6 -4.62 -14.66 5.28
N MET A 7 -5.22 -13.79 6.09
CA MET A 7 -4.55 -12.58 6.60
C MET A 7 -3.27 -12.97 7.34
N THR A 8 -2.15 -12.29 7.04
CA THR A 8 -0.82 -12.64 7.57
C THR A 8 -0.64 -12.30 9.05
N ASN A 9 -1.39 -11.32 9.54
CA ASN A 9 -1.30 -10.76 10.89
C ASN A 9 -2.70 -10.74 11.56
N SER A 10 -2.82 -10.09 12.71
CA SER A 10 -4.08 -9.96 13.46
C SER A 10 -4.51 -8.49 13.59
N PHE A 11 -5.80 -8.23 13.87
CA PHE A 11 -6.28 -6.86 14.11
C PHE A 11 -5.56 -6.17 15.28
N ASN A 12 -5.23 -6.91 16.34
CA ASN A 12 -4.50 -6.38 17.49
C ASN A 12 -3.09 -5.90 17.10
N ASP A 13 -2.46 -6.60 16.14
CA ASP A 13 -1.10 -6.32 15.71
C ASP A 13 -0.99 -5.02 14.88
N ILE A 14 -2.08 -4.56 14.27
CA ILE A 14 -2.15 -3.28 13.55
C ILE A 14 -1.69 -2.12 14.46
N ARG A 15 -1.98 -2.20 15.76
CA ARG A 15 -1.60 -1.19 16.76
C ARG A 15 -0.10 -1.01 16.91
N ASN A 16 0.73 -1.93 16.42
CA ASN A 16 2.19 -1.84 16.48
C ASN A 16 2.81 -1.14 15.25
N SER A 17 2.00 -0.82 14.24
CA SER A 17 2.50 -0.21 13.00
C SER A 17 2.82 1.27 13.17
N LYS A 18 3.87 1.73 12.49
CA LYS A 18 4.24 3.16 12.34
C LYS A 18 3.76 3.76 11.01
N THR A 19 3.56 2.94 9.99
CA THR A 19 2.89 3.35 8.75
C THR A 19 1.85 2.32 8.34
N MET A 20 0.62 2.75 8.14
CA MET A 20 -0.51 1.93 7.72
C MET A 20 -1.03 2.48 6.40
N ILE A 21 -1.07 1.64 5.36
CA ILE A 21 -1.76 1.96 4.11
C ILE A 21 -3.05 1.18 4.05
N ILE A 22 -4.15 1.85 3.75
CA ILE A 22 -5.43 1.22 3.39
C ILE A 22 -5.67 1.49 1.91
N MET A 23 -5.67 0.44 1.08
CA MET A 23 -5.94 0.54 -0.35
C MET A 23 -7.11 -0.35 -0.74
N GLY A 24 -8.18 0.24 -1.26
CA GLY A 24 -9.40 -0.50 -1.62
C GLY A 24 -10.15 -1.08 -0.41
N GLY A 25 -10.11 -0.38 0.73
CA GLY A 25 -10.83 -0.74 1.96
C GLY A 25 -11.48 0.47 2.62
N ASN A 26 -12.64 0.26 3.27
CA ASN A 26 -13.35 1.29 4.02
C ASN A 26 -13.76 0.78 5.41
N PRO A 27 -12.80 0.49 6.32
CA PRO A 27 -13.08 -0.08 7.64
C PRO A 27 -14.01 0.76 8.50
N ALA A 28 -14.04 2.08 8.36
CA ALA A 28 -14.98 2.92 9.11
C ALA A 28 -16.47 2.54 8.87
N GLU A 29 -16.78 1.92 7.74
CA GLU A 29 -18.13 1.45 7.42
C GLU A 29 -18.22 -0.09 7.42
N ALA A 30 -17.24 -0.78 6.85
CA ALA A 30 -17.30 -2.23 6.66
C ALA A 30 -16.76 -3.04 7.85
N HIS A 31 -15.83 -2.48 8.63
CA HIS A 31 -15.19 -3.16 9.76
C HIS A 31 -14.97 -2.20 10.95
N PRO A 32 -16.04 -1.64 11.57
CA PRO A 32 -15.89 -0.55 12.54
C PRO A 32 -15.02 -0.89 13.76
N ILE A 33 -14.98 -2.16 14.18
CA ILE A 33 -14.10 -2.62 15.26
C ILE A 33 -12.63 -2.61 14.80
N ALA A 34 -12.33 -3.04 13.57
CA ALA A 34 -10.98 -2.93 13.01
C ALA A 34 -10.52 -1.46 12.93
N MET A 35 -11.43 -0.53 12.68
CA MET A 35 -11.12 0.91 12.68
C MET A 35 -10.64 1.39 14.06
N GLN A 36 -11.14 0.82 15.17
CA GLN A 36 -10.65 1.18 16.50
C GLN A 36 -9.17 0.83 16.67
N HIS A 37 -8.73 -0.34 16.19
CA HIS A 37 -7.32 -0.73 16.23
C HIS A 37 -6.42 0.18 15.39
N LEU A 38 -6.90 0.61 14.22
CA LEU A 38 -6.21 1.56 13.35
C LEU A 38 -6.03 2.93 14.03
N LEU A 39 -7.10 3.47 14.60
CA LEU A 39 -7.07 4.76 15.28
C LEU A 39 -6.21 4.71 16.55
N GLU A 40 -6.31 3.65 17.34
CA GLU A 40 -5.48 3.46 18.53
C GLU A 40 -3.98 3.38 18.16
N GLY A 41 -3.62 2.60 17.13
CA GLY A 41 -2.24 2.53 16.63
C GLY A 41 -1.74 3.88 16.11
N LYS A 42 -2.58 4.61 15.37
CA LYS A 42 -2.31 5.97 14.89
C LYS A 42 -1.97 6.90 16.05
N GLU A 43 -2.80 6.96 17.08
CA GLU A 43 -2.60 7.88 18.20
C GLU A 43 -1.44 7.48 19.11
N LEU A 44 -1.32 6.20 19.48
CA LEU A 44 -0.27 5.72 20.38
C LEU A 44 1.13 5.83 19.78
N ASN A 45 1.28 5.49 18.50
CA ASN A 45 2.58 5.47 17.83
C ASN A 45 2.88 6.75 17.05
N LYS A 46 1.94 7.69 16.99
CA LYS A 46 1.95 8.81 16.02
C LYS A 46 2.14 8.29 14.58
N ALA A 47 1.48 7.18 14.28
CA ALA A 47 1.68 6.47 13.02
C ALA A 47 1.00 7.18 11.84
N ASN A 48 1.56 6.99 10.65
CA ASN A 48 0.94 7.42 9.41
C ASN A 48 -0.25 6.52 9.10
N LEU A 49 -1.41 7.11 8.79
CA LEU A 49 -2.58 6.42 8.27
C LEU A 49 -2.87 6.96 6.88
N ILE A 50 -2.44 6.24 5.86
CA ILE A 50 -2.56 6.63 4.46
C ILE A 50 -3.76 5.89 3.87
N VAL A 51 -4.71 6.62 3.28
CA VAL A 51 -5.89 6.03 2.63
C VAL A 51 -5.82 6.29 1.13
N ILE A 52 -5.75 5.21 0.37
CA ILE A 52 -5.68 5.19 -1.09
C ILE A 52 -7.03 4.70 -1.63
N ASP A 53 -7.88 5.63 -2.07
CA ASP A 53 -9.24 5.34 -2.54
C ASP A 53 -9.67 6.38 -3.59
N PRO A 54 -10.35 5.99 -4.69
CA PRO A 54 -10.89 6.94 -5.65
C PRO A 54 -11.92 7.91 -5.02
N ARG A 55 -12.51 7.56 -3.87
CA ARG A 55 -13.52 8.34 -3.17
C ARG A 55 -12.99 8.81 -1.82
N PHE A 56 -13.44 10.00 -1.39
CA PHE A 56 -13.21 10.46 -0.04
C PHE A 56 -14.24 9.83 0.91
N THR A 57 -13.87 8.73 1.56
CA THR A 57 -14.75 7.95 2.45
C THR A 57 -14.66 8.41 3.91
N ARG A 58 -15.50 7.85 4.80
CA ARG A 58 -15.36 8.06 6.26
C ARG A 58 -14.01 7.60 6.78
N THR A 59 -13.44 6.54 6.21
CA THR A 59 -12.07 6.11 6.55
C THR A 59 -11.05 7.18 6.15
N ALA A 60 -11.16 7.74 4.94
CA ALA A 60 -10.26 8.79 4.46
C ALA A 60 -10.30 10.05 5.34
N ALA A 61 -11.44 10.37 5.94
CA ALA A 61 -11.57 11.51 6.84
C ALA A 61 -10.70 11.39 8.11
N HIS A 62 -10.27 10.18 8.48
CA HIS A 62 -9.36 9.94 9.61
C HIS A 62 -7.89 9.80 9.20
N ALA A 63 -7.59 9.80 7.89
CA ALA A 63 -6.25 9.60 7.36
C ALA A 63 -5.33 10.77 7.74
N THR A 64 -4.04 10.48 7.92
CA THR A 64 -2.99 11.52 7.91
C THR A 64 -2.72 11.99 6.49
N GLU A 65 -2.90 11.11 5.51
CA GLU A 65 -2.76 11.43 4.09
C GLU A 65 -3.81 10.66 3.27
N TYR A 66 -4.50 11.39 2.39
CA TYR A 66 -5.45 10.81 1.43
C TYR A 66 -4.86 10.89 0.02
N VAL A 67 -4.85 9.74 -0.67
CA VAL A 67 -4.39 9.61 -2.05
C VAL A 67 -5.59 9.25 -2.92
N ARG A 68 -6.02 10.20 -3.75
CA ARG A 68 -7.08 9.95 -4.72
C ARG A 68 -6.46 9.47 -6.02
N PHE A 69 -6.76 8.22 -6.38
CA PHE A 69 -6.34 7.65 -7.65
C PHE A 69 -7.52 7.33 -8.57
N ARG A 70 -7.26 7.18 -9.86
CA ARG A 70 -8.23 6.78 -10.88
C ARG A 70 -8.65 5.32 -10.65
N SER A 71 -9.96 5.04 -10.67
CA SER A 71 -10.48 3.68 -10.48
C SER A 71 -9.87 2.68 -11.47
N GLY A 72 -9.41 1.53 -10.97
CA GLY A 72 -8.86 0.43 -11.78
C GLY A 72 -7.38 0.58 -12.14
N THR A 73 -6.68 1.57 -11.58
CA THR A 73 -5.24 1.80 -11.84
C THR A 73 -4.36 1.42 -10.65
N ASP A 74 -4.80 0.44 -9.86
CA ASP A 74 -4.17 0.00 -8.61
C ASP A 74 -2.72 -0.46 -8.82
N ILE A 75 -2.49 -1.34 -9.81
CA ILE A 75 -1.17 -1.88 -10.14
C ILE A 75 -0.19 -0.77 -10.50
N ALA A 76 -0.62 0.20 -11.32
CA ALA A 76 0.24 1.30 -11.73
C ALA A 76 0.70 2.15 -10.54
N LEU A 77 -0.20 2.39 -9.58
CA LEU A 77 0.15 3.12 -8.36
C LEU A 77 1.13 2.33 -7.48
N LEU A 78 0.88 1.04 -7.28
CA LEU A 78 1.76 0.15 -6.50
C LEU A 78 3.15 0.02 -7.15
N TRP A 79 3.21 -0.09 -8.47
CA TRP A 79 4.47 -0.15 -9.20
C TRP A 79 5.20 1.19 -9.19
N GLY A 80 4.50 2.32 -9.21
CA GLY A 80 5.10 3.63 -8.99
C GLY A 80 5.73 3.77 -7.60
N MET A 81 5.08 3.22 -6.56
CA MET A 81 5.70 3.15 -5.23
C MET A 81 6.96 2.27 -5.23
N LEU A 82 6.92 1.10 -5.86
CA LEU A 82 8.09 0.22 -5.99
C LEU A 82 9.22 0.88 -6.79
N TRP A 83 8.90 1.63 -7.83
CA TRP A 83 9.87 2.38 -8.62
C TRP A 83 10.68 3.31 -7.72
N HIS A 84 10.00 4.11 -6.87
CA HIS A 84 10.68 4.97 -5.91
C HIS A 84 11.48 4.18 -4.88
N ILE A 85 10.96 3.07 -4.38
CA ILE A 85 11.67 2.23 -3.39
C ILE A 85 12.99 1.72 -3.98
N PHE A 86 12.96 1.17 -5.20
CA PHE A 86 14.14 0.64 -5.86
C PHE A 86 15.13 1.72 -6.27
N GLU A 87 14.66 2.83 -6.84
CA GLU A 87 15.51 3.94 -7.27
C GLU A 87 16.26 4.56 -6.09
N ASN A 88 15.64 4.61 -4.90
CA ASN A 88 16.24 5.19 -3.70
C ASN A 88 16.94 4.15 -2.81
N GLY A 89 16.91 2.86 -3.16
CA GLY A 89 17.54 1.80 -2.39
C GLY A 89 16.91 1.55 -1.02
N TRP A 90 15.61 1.83 -0.85
CA TRP A 90 14.88 1.68 0.42
C TRP A 90 14.43 0.25 0.69
N GLU A 91 14.60 -0.66 -0.26
CA GLU A 91 14.23 -2.06 -0.10
C GLU A 91 15.12 -2.79 0.90
N ASP A 92 14.56 -3.84 1.52
CA ASP A 92 15.32 -4.74 2.38
C ASP A 92 16.08 -5.77 1.52
N LYS A 93 17.33 -5.44 1.19
CA LYS A 93 18.18 -6.27 0.32
C LYS A 93 18.48 -7.64 0.92
N GLU A 94 18.63 -7.73 2.24
CA GLU A 94 18.90 -9.00 2.92
C GLU A 94 17.67 -9.91 2.88
N PHE A 95 16.50 -9.37 3.20
CA PHE A 95 15.25 -10.13 3.12
C PHE A 95 14.98 -10.61 1.70
N ILE A 96 15.18 -9.75 0.69
CA ILE A 96 15.01 -10.12 -0.72
C ILE A 96 15.94 -11.28 -1.10
N ALA A 97 17.23 -11.19 -0.76
CA ALA A 97 18.20 -12.22 -1.09
C ALA A 97 17.89 -13.58 -0.42
N GLN A 98 17.35 -13.56 0.80
CA GLN A 98 17.12 -14.77 1.59
C GLN A 98 15.73 -15.40 1.36
N ARG A 99 14.71 -14.59 1.03
CA ARG A 99 13.29 -15.00 1.16
C ARG A 99 12.45 -14.73 -0.09
N VAL A 100 12.98 -14.07 -1.11
CA VAL A 100 12.22 -13.66 -2.29
C VAL A 100 12.80 -14.28 -3.56
N TYR A 101 11.91 -14.67 -4.47
CA TYR A 101 12.26 -15.23 -5.78
C TYR A 101 11.68 -14.36 -6.89
N GLY A 102 12.44 -14.18 -7.98
CA GLY A 102 11.99 -13.48 -9.19
C GLY A 102 11.98 -11.94 -9.09
N MET A 103 12.77 -11.36 -8.19
CA MET A 103 12.80 -9.90 -7.98
C MET A 103 13.45 -9.16 -9.16
N ASP A 104 14.37 -9.80 -9.89
CA ASP A 104 15.01 -9.18 -11.06
C ASP A 104 14.02 -8.96 -12.21
N GLU A 105 13.08 -9.90 -12.41
CA GLU A 105 11.99 -9.74 -13.37
C GLU A 105 11.02 -8.64 -12.94
N VAL A 106 10.73 -8.54 -11.64
CA VAL A 106 9.89 -7.46 -11.09
C VAL A 106 10.55 -6.11 -11.32
N ARG A 107 11.85 -5.96 -11.06
CA ARG A 107 12.58 -4.70 -11.26
C ARG A 107 12.48 -4.22 -12.71
N LYS A 108 12.74 -5.10 -13.68
CA LYS A 108 12.63 -4.78 -15.13
C LYS A 108 11.24 -4.31 -15.54
N GLU A 109 10.21 -4.87 -14.91
CA GLU A 109 8.84 -4.49 -15.19
C GLU A 109 8.48 -3.15 -14.53
N VAL A 110 8.93 -2.92 -13.30
CA VAL A 110 8.74 -1.66 -12.55
C VAL A 110 9.43 -0.47 -13.23
N GLU A 111 10.55 -0.65 -13.94
CA GLU A 111 11.23 0.40 -14.70
C GLU A 111 10.32 1.17 -15.68
N LYS A 112 9.24 0.53 -16.16
CA LYS A 112 8.27 1.14 -17.08
C LYS A 112 7.34 2.16 -16.41
N TYR A 113 7.28 2.18 -15.09
CA TYR A 113 6.33 2.98 -14.30
C TYR A 113 7.05 4.16 -13.66
N THR A 114 7.60 5.04 -14.49
CA THR A 114 8.23 6.29 -14.04
C THR A 114 7.17 7.20 -13.37
N PRO A 115 7.59 8.19 -12.56
CA PRO A 115 6.65 9.11 -11.92
C PRO A 115 5.68 9.77 -12.91
N GLU A 116 6.15 10.14 -14.10
CA GLU A 116 5.33 10.75 -15.16
C GLU A 116 4.27 9.78 -15.71
N GLU A 117 4.66 8.54 -15.98
CA GLU A 117 3.75 7.50 -16.49
C GLU A 117 2.70 7.14 -15.42
N VAL A 118 3.12 7.00 -14.16
CA VAL A 118 2.23 6.72 -13.04
C VAL A 118 1.23 7.85 -12.85
N GLU A 119 1.66 9.11 -12.93
CA GLU A 119 0.76 10.26 -12.84
C GLU A 119 -0.23 10.29 -14.01
N GLN A 120 0.21 9.99 -15.23
CA GLN A 120 -0.66 9.93 -16.41
C GLN A 120 -1.73 8.83 -16.30
N ILE A 121 -1.36 7.64 -15.81
CA ILE A 121 -2.27 6.51 -15.61
C ILE A 121 -3.20 6.72 -14.41
N THR A 122 -2.65 7.09 -13.25
CA THR A 122 -3.38 7.07 -11.97
C THR A 122 -4.00 8.41 -11.61
N GLY A 123 -3.49 9.51 -12.16
CA GLY A 123 -3.82 10.87 -11.75
C GLY A 123 -3.23 11.30 -10.41
N VAL A 124 -2.38 10.47 -9.79
CA VAL A 124 -1.69 10.80 -8.53
C VAL A 124 -0.38 11.52 -8.86
N PRO A 125 -0.12 12.72 -8.32
CA PRO A 125 1.14 13.42 -8.52
C PRO A 125 2.36 12.58 -8.10
N GLY A 126 3.41 12.57 -8.93
CA GLY A 126 4.60 11.75 -8.66
C GLY A 126 5.29 12.06 -7.31
N ASP A 127 5.25 13.32 -6.85
CA ASP A 127 5.78 13.72 -5.55
C ASP A 127 4.99 13.12 -4.36
N GLN A 128 3.67 12.99 -4.51
CA GLN A 128 2.82 12.30 -3.54
C GLN A 128 3.12 10.79 -3.52
N VAL A 129 3.26 10.15 -4.69
CA VAL A 129 3.63 8.73 -4.76
C VAL A 129 4.98 8.48 -4.08
N LYS A 130 5.99 9.33 -4.36
CA LYS A 130 7.31 9.27 -3.71
C LYS A 130 7.21 9.37 -2.20
N ARG A 131 6.48 10.36 -1.68
CA ARG A 131 6.32 10.57 -0.24
C ARG A 131 5.66 9.37 0.44
N VAL A 132 4.59 8.83 -0.15
CA VAL A 132 3.88 7.65 0.38
C VAL A 132 4.80 6.41 0.37
N ALA A 133 5.56 6.21 -0.71
CA ALA A 133 6.53 5.13 -0.83
C ALA A 133 7.65 5.24 0.23
N GLU A 134 8.19 6.44 0.44
CA GLU A 134 9.21 6.72 1.45
C GLU A 134 8.72 6.40 2.85
N LEU A 135 7.55 6.91 3.23
CA LEU A 135 6.94 6.67 4.55
C LEU A 135 6.71 5.17 4.78
N PHE A 136 6.23 4.46 3.76
CA PHE A 136 5.94 3.03 3.87
C PHE A 136 7.21 2.17 3.98
N ALA A 137 8.25 2.52 3.23
CA ALA A 137 9.50 1.75 3.21
C ALA A 137 10.41 2.05 4.41
N THR A 138 10.44 3.29 4.89
CA THR A 138 11.42 3.73 5.89
C THR A 138 10.87 3.79 7.32
N GLN A 139 9.57 4.08 7.50
CA GLN A 139 8.95 4.18 8.83
C GLN A 139 8.30 2.86 9.25
N LYS A 140 9.14 1.90 9.64
CA LYS A 140 8.75 0.53 10.03
C LYS A 140 8.43 0.40 11.54
N PRO A 141 7.58 -0.56 11.95
CA PRO A 141 6.87 -1.55 11.13
C PRO A 141 5.76 -0.93 10.28
N SER A 142 5.59 -1.42 9.05
CA SER A 142 4.55 -0.95 8.14
C SER A 142 3.60 -2.07 7.74
N THR A 143 2.35 -1.71 7.44
CA THR A 143 1.30 -2.68 7.07
C THR A 143 0.45 -2.17 5.91
N MET A 144 0.12 -3.07 4.99
CA MET A 144 -0.76 -2.84 3.84
C MET A 144 -2.08 -3.56 4.10
N ILE A 145 -3.18 -2.82 4.08
CA ILE A 145 -4.52 -3.31 4.40
C ILE A 145 -5.41 -3.12 3.18
N TRP A 146 -6.02 -4.21 2.72
CA TRP A 146 -6.97 -4.19 1.62
C TRP A 146 -8.20 -5.05 1.94
N CYS A 147 -9.25 -4.87 1.15
CA CYS A 147 -10.44 -5.70 1.19
C CYS A 147 -10.98 -5.86 -0.25
N MET A 148 -12.28 -5.66 -0.46
CA MET A 148 -12.93 -5.93 -1.74
C MET A 148 -12.64 -4.92 -2.86
N GLY A 149 -12.10 -3.73 -2.55
CA GLY A 149 -11.86 -2.69 -3.56
C GLY A 149 -10.82 -3.08 -4.61
N GLN A 150 -9.87 -3.94 -4.24
CA GLN A 150 -8.82 -4.42 -5.14
C GLN A 150 -9.18 -5.73 -5.88
N THR A 151 -10.19 -6.49 -5.45
CA THR A 151 -10.29 -7.93 -5.79
C THR A 151 -11.34 -8.28 -6.84
N HIS A 152 -12.38 -7.48 -7.06
CA HIS A 152 -13.48 -7.81 -7.98
C HIS A 152 -13.28 -7.33 -9.42
N HIS A 153 -12.03 -7.12 -9.82
CA HIS A 153 -11.64 -6.82 -11.20
C HIS A 153 -11.25 -8.12 -11.91
N THR A 154 -11.26 -8.13 -13.25
CA THR A 154 -10.69 -9.25 -14.04
C THR A 154 -9.22 -9.51 -13.69
N VAL A 155 -8.50 -8.49 -13.24
CA VAL A 155 -7.12 -8.53 -12.77
C VAL A 155 -6.99 -8.46 -11.24
N GLY A 156 -8.07 -8.71 -10.48
CA GLY A 156 -8.07 -8.53 -9.02
C GLY A 156 -7.02 -9.40 -8.30
N THR A 157 -6.76 -10.60 -8.81
CA THR A 157 -5.65 -11.43 -8.31
C THR A 157 -4.30 -10.76 -8.55
N ALA A 158 -4.08 -10.10 -9.68
CA ALA A 158 -2.84 -9.37 -9.95
C ALA A 158 -2.68 -8.15 -9.04
N ASN A 159 -3.76 -7.43 -8.73
CA ASN A 159 -3.75 -6.33 -7.76
C ASN A 159 -3.25 -6.81 -6.39
N THR A 160 -3.86 -7.88 -5.84
CA THR A 160 -3.44 -8.43 -4.54
C THR A 160 -1.99 -8.92 -4.56
N ARG A 161 -1.53 -9.51 -5.68
CA ARG A 161 -0.14 -9.92 -5.84
C ARG A 161 0.81 -8.74 -5.83
N ALA A 162 0.46 -7.64 -6.49
CA ALA A 162 1.26 -6.42 -6.52
C ALA A 162 1.39 -5.78 -5.13
N SER A 163 0.33 -5.81 -4.30
CA SER A 163 0.40 -5.34 -2.91
C SER A 163 1.27 -6.20 -1.98
N CYS A 164 1.64 -7.42 -2.40
CA CYS A 164 2.51 -8.33 -1.65
C CYS A 164 3.99 -8.28 -2.06
N ILE A 165 4.34 -7.43 -3.04
CA ILE A 165 5.72 -7.20 -3.48
C ILE A 165 6.29 -6.05 -2.64
#